data_AF-A0A960L949-F1
#
_entry.id   AF-A0A960L949-F1
#
_cell.length_a   1.000
_cell.length_b   1.000
_cell.length_c   1.000
_cell.angle_alpha   90.00
_cell.angle_beta   90.00
_cell.angle_gamma   90.00
#
_symmetry.space_group_name_H-M   'P 1'
#
loop_
_entity.id
_entity.type
_entity.pdbx_description
1 polymer ?
#
loop_
_entity_poly.entity_id
_entity_poly.type
_entity_poly.pdbx_seq_one_letter_code
_entity_poly.pdbx_strand_id
1 'polypeptide(L)' 'MLGESPELLAALDRLERLATGDMPVLIHGDSGTGKELAARRVHQVSPRSGGAFVALNCAAL' A
#
# COMPACT_ATOMS: atom_id res chain seq x y z
N MET A 1 5.06 8.93 -3.54
CA MET A 1 3.87 8.89 -4.42
C MET A 1 3.66 10.30 -4.95
N LEU A 2 3.23 10.42 -6.21
CA LEU A 2 2.97 11.69 -6.88
C LEU A 2 1.49 11.73 -7.27
N GLY A 3 0.86 12.91 -7.20
CA GLY A 3 -0.54 13.12 -7.55
C GLY A 3 -1.35 13.69 -6.38
N GLU A 4 -2.30 14.55 -6.74
CA GLU A 4 -3.13 15.33 -5.79
C GLU A 4 -4.63 15.18 -6.09
N SER A 5 -5.02 14.19 -6.89
CA SER A 5 -6.43 13.98 -7.17
C SER A 5 -7.18 13.60 -5.89
N PRO A 6 -8.42 14.09 -5.69
CA PRO A 6 -9.19 13.80 -4.49
C PRO A 6 -9.36 12.30 -4.22
N GLU A 7 -9.50 11.49 -5.27
CA GLU A 7 -9.70 10.04 -5.19
C GLU A 7 -8.42 9.34 -4.69
N LEU A 8 -7.26 9.78 -5.16
CA LEU A 8 -5.98 9.25 -4.69
C LEU A 8 -5.78 9.61 -3.22
N LEU A 9 -6.02 10.85 -2.84
CA LEU A 9 -5.90 11.30 -1.46
C LEU A 9 -6.83 10.53 -0.52
N ALA A 10 -8.08 10.29 -0.92
CA ALA A 10 -9.03 9.49 -0.16
C ALA A 10 -8.59 8.02 -0.01
N ALA A 11 -7.99 7.44 -1.07
CA ALA A 11 -7.45 6.08 -1.00
C ALA A 11 -6.25 6.00 -0.05
N LEU A 12 -5.35 6.98 -0.06
CA LEU A 12 -4.19 7.05 0.83
C LEU A 12 -4.61 7.18 2.29
N ASP A 13 -5.56 8.06 2.59
CA ASP A 13 -6.13 8.25 3.92
C ASP A 13 -6.76 6.94 4.45
N ARG A 14 -7.43 6.17 3.58
CA ARG A 14 -7.93 4.84 3.94
C ARG A 14 -6.80 3.84 4.24
N LEU A 15 -5.73 3.84 3.44
CA LEU A 15 -4.56 2.98 3.68
C LEU A 15 -3.87 3.30 5.00
N GLU A 16 -3.73 4.59 5.35
CA GLU A 16 -3.12 5.02 6.60
C GLU A 16 -3.89 4.54 7.83
N ARG A 17 -5.22 4.62 7.80
CA ARG A 17 -6.04 4.05 8.87
C ARG A 17 -5.85 2.53 9.02
N LEU A 18 -5.85 1.80 7.90
CA LEU A 18 -5.69 0.35 7.91
C LEU A 18 -4.29 -0.08 8.36
N ALA A 19 -3.25 0.70 8.06
CA ALA A 19 -1.87 0.40 8.41
C ALA A 19 -1.61 0.35 9.93
N THR A 20 -2.48 0.98 10.74
CA THR A 20 -2.39 0.91 12.21
C THR A 20 -2.78 -0.46 12.78
N GLY A 21 -3.55 -1.25 12.02
CA GLY A 21 -4.06 -2.55 12.45
C GLY A 21 -3.14 -3.72 12.09
N ASP A 22 -3.30 -4.82 12.81
CA ASP A 22 -2.71 -6.12 12.49
C ASP A 22 -3.68 -6.97 11.67
N MET A 23 -4.04 -6.50 10.47
CA MET A 23 -4.92 -7.23 9.56
C MET A 23 -4.33 -7.27 8.16
N PRO A 24 -4.59 -8.34 7.37
CA PRO A 24 -4.23 -8.37 5.96
C PRO A 24 -4.90 -7.23 5.18
N VAL A 25 -4.16 -6.62 4.25
CA VAL A 25 -4.66 -5.56 3.36
C VAL A 25 -4.64 -6.05 1.92
N LEU A 26 -5.78 -5.94 1.25
CA LEU A 26 -5.93 -6.29 -0.16
C LEU A 26 -6.01 -5.01 -1.01
N ILE A 27 -5.07 -4.86 -1.93
CA ILE A 27 -4.98 -3.70 -2.83
C ILE A 27 -5.40 -4.15 -4.23
N HIS A 28 -6.49 -3.58 -4.72
CA HIS A 28 -7.02 -3.85 -6.05
C HIS A 28 -6.88 -2.62 -6.97
N GLY A 29 -6.81 -2.90 -8.27
CA GLY A 29 -6.69 -1.90 -9.33
C GLY A 29 -6.02 -2.49 -10.56
N ASP A 30 -6.12 -1.78 -11.68
CA ASP A 30 -5.61 -2.23 -12.97
C ASP A 30 -4.07 -2.32 -12.99
N SER A 31 -3.52 -3.02 -13.98
CA SER A 31 -2.07 -3.08 -14.17
C SER A 31 -1.49 -1.66 -14.36
N GLY A 32 -0.33 -1.38 -13.76
CA GLY A 32 0.32 -0.07 -13.86
C GLY A 32 -0.23 1.04 -12.95
N THR A 33 -1.24 0.79 -12.12
CA THR A 33 -1.84 1.79 -11.20
C THR A 33 -1.04 2.04 -9.90
N GLY A 34 0.16 1.48 -9.77
CA GLY A 34 1.04 1.75 -8.62
C GLY A 34 0.70 0.99 -7.33
N LYS A 35 0.08 -0.19 -7.44
CA LYS A 35 -0.26 -1.03 -6.27
C LYS A 35 0.94 -1.40 -5.40
N GLU A 36 2.12 -1.61 -6.00
CA GLU A 36 3.35 -1.88 -5.22
C GLU A 36 3.76 -0.67 -4.37
N LEU A 37 3.55 0.56 -4.86
CA LEU A 37 3.82 1.76 -4.07
C LEU A 37 2.81 1.90 -2.92
N ALA A 38 1.54 1.56 -3.16
CA ALA A 38 0.52 1.54 -2.11
C ALA A 38 0.87 0.52 -1.00
N ALA A 39 1.30 -0.70 -1.37
CA ALA A 39 1.73 -1.72 -0.41
C ALA A 39 2.93 -1.25 0.43
N ARG A 40 3.93 -0.62 -0.20
CA ARG A 40 5.08 -0.04 0.52
C ARG A 40 4.66 1.07 1.46
N ARG A 41 3.71 1.93 1.05
CA ARG A 41 3.17 3.00 1.90
C ARG A 41 2.54 2.41 3.16
N VAL A 42 1.71 1.38 3.04
CA VAL A 42 1.09 0.68 4.18
C VAL A 42 2.16 0.21 5.15
N HIS A 43 3.21 -0.47 4.66
CA HIS A 43 4.33 -0.89 5.52
C HIS A 43 5.00 0.28 6.24
N GLN A 44 5.29 1.36 5.52
CA GLN A 44 5.97 2.56 6.05
C GLN A 44 5.19 3.27 7.16
N VAL A 45 3.85 3.30 7.12
CA VAL A 45 3.01 3.88 8.20
C VAL A 45 2.54 2.88 9.25
N SER A 46 2.82 1.60 9.06
CA SER A 46 2.45 0.59 10.06
C SER A 46 3.42 0.58 11.25
N PRO A 47 3.01 0.00 12.39
CA PRO A 47 3.92 -0.32 13.49
C PRO A 47 5.10 -1.24 13.11
N ARG A 48 5.04 -1.88 11.93
CA ARG A 48 6.08 -2.79 11.41
C ARG A 48 7.11 -2.11 10.53
N SER A 49 7.06 -0.78 10.39
CA SER A 49 7.94 -0.02 9.50
C SER A 49 9.44 -0.24 9.75
N GLY A 50 9.84 -0.59 10.98
CA GLY A 50 11.22 -0.96 11.33
C GLY A 50 11.66 -2.35 10.87
N GLY A 51 10.74 -3.20 10.40
CA GLY A 51 11.00 -4.53 9.87
C GLY A 51 11.19 -4.56 8.35
N ALA A 52 11.63 -5.70 7.83
CA ALA A 52 11.81 -5.91 6.40
C ALA A 52 10.47 -5.88 5.64
N PHE A 53 10.46 -5.22 4.48
CA PHE A 53 9.38 -5.31 3.49
C PHE A 53 9.80 -6.25 2.37
N VAL A 54 9.17 -7.43 2.30
CA VAL A 54 9.45 -8.44 1.26
C VAL A 54 8.31 -8.45 0.25
N ALA A 55 8.62 -8.15 -1.01
CA ALA A 55 7.65 -8.21 -2.10
C ALA A 55 7.84 -9.49 -2.92
N LEU A 56 6.74 -10.17 -3.23
CA LEU A 56 6.70 -11.34 -4.10
C LEU A 56 5.75 -11.07 -5.26
N ASN A 57 6.22 -11.26 -6.49
CA ASN A 57 5.39 -11.16 -7.68
C ASN A 57 5.05 -12.55 -8.20
N CYS A 58 3.82 -13.02 -7.94
CA CYS A 58 3.37 -14.34 -8.37
C CYS A 58 3.32 -14.52 -9.89
N ALA A 59 3.25 -13.44 -10.68
CA ALA A 59 3.23 -13.53 -12.14
C ALA A 59 4.64 -13.75 -12.74
N ALA A 60 5.69 -13.62 -11.95
CA ALA A 60 7.08 -13.81 -12.35
C ALA A 60 7.71 -15.09 -11.74
N LEU A 61 6.89 -15.93 -11.10
CA LEU A 61 7.26 -17.23 -10.55
C LEU A 61 6.97 -18.36 -11.54
#